data_AF-A0AAP4UEN2-F1
#
_entry.id   AF-A0AAP4UEN2-F1
#
_cell.length_a   1.000
_cell.length_b   1.000
_cell.length_c   1.000
_cell.angle_alpha   90.00
_cell.angle_beta   90.00
_cell.angle_gamma   90.00
#
_symmetry.space_group_name_H-M   'P 1'
#
loop_
_entity.id
_entity.type
_entity.pdbx_description
1 polymer ?
#
loop_
_entity_poly.entity_id
_entity_poly.type
_entity_poly.pdbx_seq_one_letter_code
_entity_poly.pdbx_strand_id
1 'polypeptide(L)'
;MSSNFNYRIDAPFSEKKRFFRVCVYLVLLPLFTGLSTGMIYVLGDLMNFDINEPIRSSELSGIEITLFFGSFGLVMLALFGLMLFIAKKTFQRFKI
;
A
#
# COMPACT_ATOMS: atom_id res chain seq x y z
N MET A 1 -6.60 -28.10 -3.94
CA MET A 1 -7.79 -27.22 -3.86
C MET A 1 -7.29 -25.77 -3.80
N SER A 2 -7.41 -25.02 -4.90
CA SER A 2 -7.06 -23.60 -4.92
C SER A 2 -8.10 -22.84 -4.11
N SER A 3 -7.78 -22.53 -2.86
CA SER A 3 -8.54 -21.56 -2.08
C SER A 3 -8.46 -20.23 -2.81
N ASN A 4 -9.58 -19.78 -3.38
CA ASN A 4 -9.72 -18.44 -3.90
C ASN A 4 -9.43 -17.47 -2.75
N PHE A 5 -8.27 -16.82 -2.80
CA PHE A 5 -7.86 -15.88 -1.77
C PHE A 5 -8.93 -14.79 -1.63
N ASN A 6 -9.62 -14.80 -0.50
CA ASN A 6 -10.61 -13.79 -0.16
C ASN A 6 -9.95 -12.76 0.74
N TYR A 7 -9.82 -11.52 0.25
CA TYR A 7 -9.22 -10.40 0.96
C TYR A 7 -10.13 -9.80 2.03
N ARG A 8 -11.40 -10.22 2.09
CA ARG A 8 -12.34 -9.72 3.08
C ARG A 8 -11.99 -10.23 4.48
N ILE A 9 -12.13 -9.34 5.46
CA ILE A 9 -11.91 -9.62 6.88
C ILE A 9 -12.99 -10.58 7.42
N ASP A 10 -14.23 -10.44 6.95
CA ASP A 10 -15.39 -11.22 7.37
C ASP A 10 -15.56 -12.54 6.60
N ALA A 11 -14.67 -12.84 5.64
CA ALA A 11 -14.73 -14.08 4.86
C ALA A 11 -14.69 -15.39 5.68
N PRO A 12 -13.92 -15.52 6.78
CA PRO A 12 -13.94 -16.75 7.56
C PRO A 12 -15.11 -16.78 8.55
N PHE A 13 -15.89 -17.87 8.52
CA PHE A 13 -16.97 -18.11 9.49
C PHE A 13 -16.47 -18.32 10.93
N SER A 14 -15.23 -18.78 11.13
CA SER A 14 -14.68 -19.00 12.48
C SER A 14 -14.02 -17.72 13.04
N GLU A 15 -14.40 -17.32 14.24
CA GLU A 15 -13.86 -16.12 14.92
C GLU A 15 -12.34 -16.13 15.06
N LYS A 16 -11.73 -17.28 15.38
CA LYS A 16 -10.26 -17.40 15.51
C LYS A 16 -9.54 -17.02 14.21
N LYS A 17 -10.05 -17.49 13.06
CA LYS A 17 -9.49 -17.14 11.74
C LYS A 17 -9.73 -15.67 11.39
N ARG A 18 -10.89 -15.12 11.76
CA ARG A 18 -11.20 -13.70 11.59
C ARG A 18 -10.25 -12.83 12.39
N PHE A 19 -10.04 -13.14 13.67
CA PHE A 19 -9.09 -12.45 14.54
C PHE A 19 -7.67 -12.47 13.97
N PHE A 20 -7.19 -13.63 13.53
CA PHE A 20 -5.87 -13.72 12.91
C PHE A 20 -5.73 -12.85 11.65
N ARG A 21 -6.75 -12.81 10.78
CA ARG A 21 -6.74 -11.92 9.60
C ARG A 21 -6.63 -10.46 10.01
N VAL A 22 -7.38 -10.04 11.04
CA VAL A 22 -7.29 -8.69 11.60
C VAL A 22 -5.88 -8.41 12.10
N CYS A 23 -5.25 -9.31 12.85
CA CYS A 23 -3.87 -9.13 13.32
C CYS A 23 -2.87 -8.97 12.15
N VAL A 24 -3.00 -9.76 11.09
CA VAL A 24 -2.14 -9.63 9.91
C VAL A 24 -2.33 -8.26 9.25
N TYR A 25 -3.57 -7.80 9.07
CA TYR A 25 -3.82 -6.47 8.51
C TYR A 25 -3.38 -5.33 9.43
N LEU A 26 -3.48 -5.48 10.75
CA LEU A 26 -2.98 -4.52 11.73
C LEU A 26 -1.46 -4.33 11.66
N VAL A 27 -0.72 -5.34 11.23
CA VAL A 27 0.74 -5.23 11.01
C VAL A 27 1.04 -4.69 9.61
N LEU A 28 0.34 -5.19 8.59
CA LEU A 28 0.58 -4.82 7.21
C LEU A 28 0.22 -3.36 6.92
N LEU A 29 -0.84 -2.83 7.51
CA LEU A 29 -1.32 -1.48 7.23
C LEU A 29 -0.32 -0.41 7.67
N PRO A 30 0.18 -0.36 8.93
CA PRO A 30 1.20 0.61 9.34
C PRO A 30 2.49 0.47 8.53
N LEU A 31 2.91 -0.76 8.22
CA LEU A 31 4.10 -1.00 7.39
C LEU A 31 3.91 -0.43 5.98
N PHE A 32 2.76 -0.66 5.37
CA PHE A 32 2.42 -0.10 4.07
C PHE A 32 2.36 1.43 4.12
N THR A 33 1.73 2.02 5.14
CA THR A 33 1.67 3.48 5.32
C THR A 33 3.07 4.07 5.46
N GLY A 34 3.92 3.48 6.30
CA GLY A 34 5.30 3.93 6.49
C GLY A 34 6.13 3.85 5.21
N LEU A 35 6.03 2.75 4.46
CA LEU A 35 6.69 2.62 3.16
C LEU A 35 6.16 3.62 2.13
N SER A 36 4.85 3.86 2.10
CA SER A 36 4.22 4.83 1.20
C SER A 36 4.73 6.25 1.48
N THR A 37 4.82 6.62 2.77
CA THR A 37 5.43 7.89 3.18
C THR A 37 6.89 7.96 2.79
N GLY A 38 7.69 6.90 3.00
CA GLY A 38 9.08 6.88 2.53
C GLY A 38 9.19 7.09 1.02
N MET A 39 8.35 6.39 0.24
CA MET A 39 8.38 6.46 -1.22
C MET A 39 7.99 7.82 -1.77
N ILE A 40 7.06 8.55 -1.14
CA ILE A 40 6.72 9.90 -1.61
C ILE A 40 7.95 10.81 -1.49
N TYR A 41 8.68 10.78 -0.35
CA TYR A 41 9.92 11.54 -0.15
C TYR A 41 11.03 11.17 -1.13
N VAL A 42 11.28 9.87 -1.34
CA VAL A 42 12.29 9.40 -2.32
C VAL A 42 11.93 9.87 -3.73
N LEU A 43 10.66 9.79 -4.12
CA LEU A 43 10.21 10.23 -5.43
C LEU A 43 10.32 11.76 -5.58
N GLY A 44 10.05 12.51 -4.51
CA GLY A 44 10.17 13.96 -4.52
C GLY A 44 11.61 14.39 -4.76
N ASP A 45 12.56 13.81 -4.04
CA ASP A 45 13.99 14.05 -4.23
C ASP A 45 14.44 13.71 -5.66
N LEU A 46 14.01 12.55 -6.18
CA LEU A 46 14.36 12.09 -7.52
C LEU A 46 13.82 12.99 -8.64
N MET A 47 12.69 13.67 -8.40
CA MET A 47 12.04 14.56 -9.36
C MET A 47 12.26 16.04 -9.06
N ASN A 48 13.13 16.39 -8.09
CA ASN A 48 13.32 17.76 -7.58
C ASN A 48 12.01 18.45 -7.17
N PHE A 49 11.08 17.68 -6.61
CA PHE A 49 9.78 18.15 -6.13
C PHE A 49 9.83 18.32 -4.61
N ASP A 50 9.72 19.57 -4.13
CA ASP A 50 9.62 19.81 -2.69
C ASP A 50 8.23 19.44 -2.17
N ILE A 51 8.18 18.35 -1.40
CA ILE A 51 6.93 17.80 -0.85
C ILE A 51 6.44 18.62 0.36
N ASN A 52 7.32 19.42 0.96
CA ASN A 52 6.96 20.27 2.09
C ASN A 52 6.37 21.61 1.63
N GLU A 53 6.55 21.97 0.36
CA GLU A 53 6.00 23.19 -0.20
C GLU A 53 4.53 23.00 -0.65
N PRO A 54 3.64 23.98 -0.42
CA PRO A 54 2.30 23.93 -0.97
C PRO A 54 2.30 23.88 -2.50
N ILE A 55 1.61 22.89 -3.08
CA ILE A 55 1.45 22.75 -4.55
C ILE A 55 0.85 24.00 -5.22
N ARG A 56 0.10 24.83 -4.48
CA ARG A 56 -0.48 26.08 -5.00
C ARG A 56 0.52 27.24 -5.08
N SER A 57 1.59 27.20 -4.30
CA SER A 57 2.65 28.22 -4.32
C SER A 57 3.84 27.82 -5.20
N SER A 58 3.97 26.54 -5.51
CA SER A 58 5.05 26.03 -6.35
C SER A 58 4.96 26.53 -7.80
N GLU A 59 6.10 26.89 -8.40
CA GLU A 59 6.22 27.25 -9.83
C GLU A 59 6.08 26.04 -10.79
N LEU A 60 5.67 24.88 -10.27
CA LEU A 60 5.57 23.63 -11.00
C LEU A 60 4.49 23.69 -12.08
N SER A 61 4.85 23.21 -13.27
CA SER A 61 3.90 23.04 -14.36
C SER A 61 2.91 21.91 -14.05
N GLY A 62 1.70 21.99 -14.63
CA GLY A 62 0.70 20.92 -14.48
C GLY A 62 1.19 19.55 -15.00
N ILE A 63 2.16 19.53 -15.92
CA ILE A 63 2.76 18.30 -16.45
C ILE A 63 3.66 17.64 -15.39
N GLU A 64 4.50 18.42 -14.69
CA GLU A 64 5.37 17.91 -13.62
C GLU A 64 4.55 17.34 -12.46
N ILE A 65 3.48 18.03 -12.06
CA ILE A 65 2.54 17.56 -11.05
C ILE A 65 1.90 16.23 -11.48
N THR A 66 1.43 16.15 -12.73
CA THR A 66 0.80 14.93 -13.26
C THR A 66 1.78 13.76 -13.31
N LEU A 67 3.02 13.99 -13.74
CA LEU A 67 4.07 12.97 -13.77
C LEU A 67 4.43 12.48 -12.36
N PHE A 68 4.57 13.39 -11.40
CA PHE A 68 4.86 13.05 -10.02
C PHE A 68 3.77 12.17 -9.40
N PHE A 69 2.51 12.63 -9.42
CA PHE A 69 1.40 11.87 -8.85
C PHE A 69 1.07 10.60 -9.63
N GLY A 70 1.26 10.60 -10.95
CA GLY A 70 1.14 9.39 -11.78
C GLY A 70 2.17 8.33 -11.39
N SER A 71 3.43 8.74 -11.23
CA SER A 71 4.53 7.84 -10.82
C SER A 71 4.32 7.33 -9.40
N PHE A 72 3.93 8.20 -8.47
CA PHE A 72 3.57 7.82 -7.11
C PHE A 72 2.40 6.82 -7.10
N GLY A 73 1.37 7.05 -7.92
CA GLY A 73 0.23 6.15 -8.07
C GLY A 73 0.64 4.74 -8.52
N LEU A 74 1.55 4.63 -9.48
CA LEU A 74 2.09 3.33 -9.92
C LEU A 74 2.85 2.60 -8.81
N VAL A 75 3.68 3.33 -8.05
CA VAL A 75 4.38 2.77 -6.88
C VAL A 75 3.38 2.27 -5.84
N MET A 76 2.33 3.04 -5.56
CA MET A 76 1.28 2.67 -4.61
C MET A 76 0.53 1.40 -5.05
N LEU A 77 0.23 1.27 -6.33
CA LEU A 77 -0.38 0.05 -6.88
C LEU A 77 0.52 -1.18 -6.69
N ALA A 78 1.83 -1.03 -6.95
CA ALA A 78 2.80 -2.10 -6.75
C ALA A 78 2.92 -2.51 -5.28
N LEU A 79 3.02 -1.53 -4.37
CA LEU A 79 3.07 -1.78 -2.93
C LEU A 79 1.78 -2.44 -2.42
N PHE A 80 0.62 -2.03 -2.94
CA PHE A 80 -0.66 -2.62 -2.56
C PHE A 80 -0.76 -4.07 -3.04
N GLY A 81 -0.32 -4.35 -4.26
CA GLY A 81 -0.18 -5.70 -4.79
C GLY A 81 0.74 -6.59 -3.94
N LEU A 82 1.88 -6.04 -3.51
CA LEU A 82 2.82 -6.73 -2.61
C LEU A 82 2.18 -7.02 -1.25
N MET A 83 1.46 -6.07 -0.66
CA MET A 83 0.74 -6.25 0.61
C MET A 83 -0.27 -7.39 0.51
N LEU A 84 -1.09 -7.43 -0.54
CA LEU A 84 -2.05 -8.51 -0.78
C LEU A 84 -1.35 -9.85 -1.01
N PHE A 85 -0.22 -9.85 -1.71
CA PHE A 85 0.59 -11.05 -1.92
C PHE A 85 1.14 -11.62 -0.61
N ILE A 86 1.67 -10.76 0.28
CA ILE A 86 2.13 -11.16 1.61
C ILE A 86 0.96 -11.71 2.43
N ALA A 87 -0.18 -11.01 2.46
CA ALA A 87 -1.37 -11.50 3.16
C ALA A 87 -1.81 -12.88 2.65
N LYS A 88 -1.85 -13.07 1.32
CA LYS A 88 -2.17 -14.35 0.70
C LYS A 88 -1.21 -15.46 1.12
N LYS A 89 0.09 -15.21 1.07
CA LYS A 89 1.12 -16.19 1.48
C LYS A 89 1.00 -16.55 2.96
N THR A 90 0.76 -15.56 3.82
CA THR A 90 0.56 -15.76 5.25
C THR A 90 -0.68 -16.62 5.50
N PHE A 91 -1.84 -16.29 4.94
CA PHE A 91 -3.06 -17.08 5.16
C PHE A 91 -2.95 -18.50 4.60
N GLN A 92 -2.30 -18.69 3.44
CA GLN A 92 -2.03 -20.02 2.90
C GLN A 92 -1.14 -20.86 3.84
N ARG A 93 -0.06 -20.25 4.37
CA ARG A 93 0.86 -20.93 5.30
C ARG A 93 0.15 -21.39 6.57
N PHE A 94 -0.75 -20.58 7.11
CA PHE A 94 -1.50 -20.89 8.33
C PHE A 94 -2.85 -21.61 8.07
N LYS A 95 -3.15 -21.99 6.81
CA LYS A 95 -4.39 -22.66 6.38
C LYS A 95 -5.67 -21.92 6.81
N ILE A 96 -5.65 -20.60 6.70
CA ILE A 96 -6.71 -19.68 7.15
C ILE A 96 -7.74 -19.43 6.07
#